data_AF-A0A2V8NGQ3-F1
#
_entry.id   AF-A0A2V8NGQ3-F1
#
_cell.length_a   1.000
_cell.length_b   1.000
_cell.length_c   1.000
_cell.angle_alpha   90.00
_cell.angle_beta   90.00
_cell.angle_gamma   90.00
#
_symmetry.space_group_name_H-M   'P 1'
#
loop_
_entity.id
_entity.type
_entity.pdbx_description
1 polymer ?
#
loop_
_entity_poly.entity_id
_entity_poly.type
_entity_poly.pdbx_seq_one_letter_code
_entity_poly.pdbx_strand_id
1 'polypeptide(L)'
;MNVRQGALLGDPLQLESSKELQVRYGEDFQWSDHLVFNYGAEAGRADATSEHTYLRPRFGISWVPRSRTTLSVAASSQAPAAPDDSIRGKDYFNRMVYVPPALERYSHNEAAFAHVFSDSSEFGAAVFRDLTDNQALFITSPDGGRGLLILDTRGIPSEGFRLHLNRQFRNFEAGIGFTAAGGVGLAKAASRPEEISKELVRRRFQVVAARFKADVDTTQTEITAIYRWTSNFSASHIDPYQRLFEYNDPTLSISIAQNLPTSRLFPGKIQAILDARNLFEQSFGPQRTQFAQYPRLVKGGINIKF
;
A
#
# COMPACT_ATOMS: atom_id res chain seq x y z
N MET A 1 -23.92 -10.60 11.74
CA MET A 1 -22.97 -9.63 11.16
C MET A 1 -23.82 -8.57 10.48
N ASN A 2 -23.97 -7.39 11.09
CA ASN A 2 -24.78 -6.31 10.53
C ASN A 2 -23.93 -5.53 9.53
N VAL A 3 -24.08 -5.84 8.25
CA VAL A 3 -23.28 -5.24 7.19
C VAL A 3 -23.99 -4.00 6.66
N ARG A 4 -23.34 -2.83 6.74
CA ARG A 4 -23.70 -1.71 5.87
C ARG A 4 -23.05 -1.98 4.51
N GLN A 5 -23.77 -2.73 3.68
CA GLN A 5 -23.36 -3.06 2.31
C GLN A 5 -23.96 -2.02 1.36
N GLY A 6 -23.10 -1.35 0.58
CA GLY A 6 -23.51 -0.59 -0.59
C GLY A 6 -22.58 -0.97 -1.73
N ALA A 7 -23.12 -1.56 -2.80
CA ALA A 7 -22.43 -1.56 -4.07
C ALA A 7 -22.55 -0.15 -4.64
N LEU A 8 -21.45 0.60 -4.66
CA LEU A 8 -21.39 1.84 -5.41
C LEU A 8 -21.10 1.46 -6.87
N LEU A 9 -22.18 1.32 -7.64
CA LEU A 9 -22.15 1.22 -9.09
C LEU A 9 -22.24 2.66 -9.63
N GLY A 10 -21.08 3.24 -9.93
CA GLY A 10 -20.97 4.61 -10.45
C GLY A 10 -19.52 4.96 -10.74
N ASP A 11 -19.31 5.98 -11.57
CA ASP A 11 -17.97 6.50 -11.87
C ASP A 11 -17.34 7.07 -10.59
N PRO A 12 -16.24 6.50 -10.06
CA PRO A 12 -15.59 7.01 -8.85
C PRO A 12 -15.04 8.44 -9.02
N LEU A 13 -14.98 8.96 -10.26
CA LEU A 13 -14.61 10.34 -10.57
C LEU A 13 -15.77 11.33 -10.40
N GLN A 14 -17.00 10.88 -10.19
CA GLN A 14 -18.19 11.73 -9.99
C GLN A 14 -18.56 11.96 -8.52
N LEU A 15 -17.84 11.40 -7.55
CA LEU A 15 -18.06 11.75 -6.14
C LEU A 15 -17.71 13.23 -5.94
N GLU A 16 -18.70 14.01 -5.49
CA GLU A 16 -18.53 15.40 -5.08
C GLU A 16 -17.26 15.57 -4.24
N SER A 17 -16.57 16.70 -4.42
CA SER A 17 -15.25 16.94 -3.85
C SER A 17 -15.24 16.72 -2.33
N SER A 18 -14.82 15.55 -1.87
CA SER A 18 -14.56 15.38 -0.45
C SER A 18 -13.30 16.19 -0.12
N LYS A 19 -13.42 17.00 0.93
CA LYS A 19 -12.35 17.85 1.41
C LYS A 19 -11.80 17.25 2.69
N GLU A 20 -10.49 17.08 2.75
CA GLU A 20 -9.81 16.65 3.96
C GLU A 20 -8.76 17.70 4.35
N LEU A 21 -8.85 18.15 5.60
CA LEU A 21 -7.80 18.91 6.25
C LEU A 21 -7.13 18.02 7.28
N GLN A 22 -5.81 17.88 7.18
CA GLN A 22 -5.02 17.02 8.05
C GLN A 22 -3.79 17.76 8.56
N VAL A 23 -3.50 17.58 9.83
CA VAL A 23 -2.29 18.04 10.50
C VAL A 23 -1.55 16.82 11.04
N ARG A 24 -0.27 16.71 10.70
CA ARG A 24 0.62 15.63 11.15
C ARG A 24 1.74 16.21 11.99
N TYR A 25 1.96 15.63 13.15
CA TYR A 25 3.12 15.87 13.99
C TYR A 25 3.84 14.54 14.24
N GLY A 26 5.16 14.58 14.24
CA GLY A 26 5.98 13.41 14.44
C GLY A 26 7.41 13.81 14.78
N GLU A 27 7.98 13.10 15.75
CA GLU A 27 9.31 13.37 16.27
C GLU A 27 10.02 12.06 16.58
N ASP A 28 11.34 12.06 16.35
CA ASP A 28 12.23 10.98 16.71
C ASP A 28 13.16 11.51 17.81
N PHE A 29 12.89 11.08 19.04
CA PHE A 29 13.67 11.44 20.21
C PHE A 29 14.76 10.40 20.43
N GLN A 30 16.00 10.78 20.15
CA GLN A 30 17.16 9.96 20.43
C GLN A 30 17.52 10.06 21.91
N TRP A 31 17.22 9.03 22.68
CA TRP A 31 17.56 8.95 24.11
C TRP A 31 19.06 8.68 24.30
N SER A 32 19.63 7.81 23.45
CA SER A 32 21.05 7.46 23.46
C SER A 32 21.53 7.11 22.05
N ASP A 33 22.82 6.83 21.90
CA ASP A 33 23.41 6.33 20.64
C ASP A 33 22.77 5.04 20.13
N HIS A 34 22.06 4.31 21.00
CA HIS A 34 21.48 3.01 20.70
C HIS A 34 19.97 2.96 20.85
N LEU A 35 19.31 4.01 21.34
CA LEU A 35 17.87 3.97 21.64
C LEU A 35 17.17 5.22 21.12
N VAL A 36 16.18 4.99 20.28
CA VAL A 36 15.36 6.04 19.65
C VAL A 36 13.89 5.77 19.95
N PHE A 37 13.19 6.79 20.41
CA PHE A 37 11.73 6.79 20.56
C PHE A 37 11.12 7.57 19.42
N ASN A 38 10.18 6.97 18.71
CA ASN A 38 9.47 7.60 17.61
C ASN A 38 8.00 7.80 18.00
N TYR A 39 7.54 9.04 18.10
CA TYR A 39 6.16 9.32 18.49
C TYR A 39 5.56 10.41 17.62
N GLY A 40 4.24 10.47 17.59
CA GLY A 40 3.53 11.45 16.79
C GLY A 40 2.04 11.22 16.77
N ALA A 41 1.33 12.14 16.13
CA ALA A 41 -0.08 12.02 15.92
C ALA A 41 -0.48 12.68 14.60
N GLU A 42 -1.53 12.13 14.00
CA GLU A 42 -2.21 12.73 12.87
C GLU A 42 -3.62 13.08 13.33
N ALA A 43 -4.01 14.34 13.16
CA ALA A 43 -5.36 14.79 13.43
C ALA A 43 -5.94 15.38 12.14
N GLY A 44 -7.22 15.15 11.88
CA GLY A 44 -7.82 15.68 10.68
C GLY A 44 -9.33 15.76 10.76
N ARG A 45 -9.88 16.46 9.77
CA ARG A 45 -11.30 16.61 9.52
C ARG A 45 -11.54 16.31 8.04
N ALA A 46 -12.45 15.40 7.75
CA ALA A 46 -12.94 15.17 6.41
C ALA A 46 -14.41 15.59 6.31
N ASP A 47 -14.70 16.45 5.33
CA ASP A 47 -16.04 16.72 4.85
C ASP A 47 -16.32 15.81 3.65
N ALA A 48 -17.16 14.81 3.90
CA ALA A 48 -17.79 13.97 2.88
C ALA A 48 -19.33 14.12 3.02
N THR A 49 -20.10 13.03 2.95
CA THR A 49 -21.55 13.04 3.26
C THR A 49 -21.88 13.38 4.71
N SER A 50 -20.91 13.24 5.62
CA SER A 50 -20.95 13.72 7.00
C SER A 50 -19.58 14.21 7.45
N GLU A 51 -19.56 15.19 8.35
CA GLU A 51 -18.32 15.69 8.96
C GLU A 51 -17.72 14.63 9.89
N HIS A 52 -16.46 14.28 9.68
CA HIS A 52 -15.73 13.35 10.54
C HIS A 52 -14.41 13.94 10.99
N THR A 53 -14.20 13.96 12.31
CA THR A 53 -12.92 14.30 12.93
C THR A 53 -12.25 13.03 13.43
N TYR A 54 -10.91 13.00 13.36
CA TYR A 54 -10.14 11.86 13.81
C TYR A 54 -8.81 12.27 14.44
N LEU A 55 -8.28 11.41 15.31
CA LEU A 55 -6.96 11.49 15.91
C LEU A 55 -6.31 10.11 15.86
N ARG A 56 -5.07 10.05 15.34
CA ARG A 56 -4.34 8.82 15.06
C ARG A 56 -2.92 8.89 15.61
N PRO A 57 -2.70 8.45 16.85
CA PRO A 57 -1.36 8.37 17.40
C PRO A 57 -0.51 7.31 16.69
N ARG A 58 0.80 7.54 16.73
CA ARG A 58 1.86 6.55 16.47
C ARG A 58 2.88 6.59 17.59
N PHE A 59 3.40 5.42 17.93
CA PHE A 59 4.47 5.25 18.89
C PHE A 59 5.37 4.11 18.45
N GLY A 60 6.65 4.19 18.77
CA GLY A 60 7.56 3.09 18.60
C GLY A 60 8.91 3.37 19.24
N ILE A 61 9.67 2.30 19.35
CA ILE A 61 10.96 2.26 20.01
C ILE A 61 11.86 1.48 19.07
N SER A 62 13.02 2.05 18.75
CA SER A 62 14.08 1.40 17.98
C SER A 62 15.34 1.31 18.82
N TRP A 63 15.88 0.10 18.93
CA TRP A 63 17.11 -0.21 19.64
C TRP A 63 18.18 -0.72 18.66
N VAL A 64 19.36 -0.12 18.70
CA VAL A 64 20.50 -0.40 17.81
C VAL A 64 21.64 -0.98 18.65
N PRO A 65 21.58 -2.26 19.07
CA PRO A 65 22.61 -2.88 19.92
C PRO A 65 24.01 -2.89 19.30
N ARG A 66 24.07 -2.90 17.97
CA ARG A 66 25.29 -2.89 17.16
C ARG A 66 25.04 -2.00 15.96
N SER A 67 26.09 -1.42 15.38
CA SER A 67 26.01 -0.50 14.22
C SER A 67 25.32 -1.07 12.97
N ARG A 68 25.05 -2.37 12.93
CA ARG A 68 24.43 -3.08 11.79
C ARG A 68 23.14 -3.82 12.16
N THR A 69 22.62 -3.64 13.37
CA THR A 69 21.44 -4.38 13.83
C THR A 69 20.48 -3.44 14.52
N THR A 70 19.24 -3.45 14.05
CA THR A 70 18.15 -2.65 14.61
C THR A 70 17.01 -3.57 15.01
N LEU A 71 16.50 -3.38 16.21
CA LEU A 71 15.29 -4.00 16.72
C LEU A 71 14.27 -2.90 16.94
N SER A 72 13.04 -3.06 16.45
CA SER A 72 12.00 -2.06 16.63
C SER A 72 10.69 -2.68 17.09
N VAL A 73 9.94 -1.92 17.86
CA VAL A 73 8.56 -2.22 18.24
C VAL A 73 7.74 -0.97 18.02
N ALA A 74 6.64 -1.07 17.30
CA ALA A 74 5.79 0.06 16.97
C ALA A 74 4.31 -0.28 17.12
N ALA A 75 3.52 0.72 17.48
CA ALA A 75 2.07 0.72 17.48
C ALA A 75 1.56 2.00 16.83
N SER A 76 0.64 1.88 15.88
CA SER A 76 0.10 3.02 15.14
C SER A 76 -1.37 2.82 14.81
N SER A 77 -2.12 3.91 14.77
CA SER A 77 -3.48 3.95 14.21
C SER A 77 -3.55 4.78 12.93
N GLN A 78 -2.40 5.21 12.42
CA GLN A 78 -2.29 5.97 11.18
C GLN A 78 -2.52 5.05 9.99
N ALA A 79 -3.10 5.60 8.93
CA ALA A 79 -3.22 4.89 7.66
C ALA A 79 -1.82 4.45 7.18
N PRO A 80 -1.70 3.29 6.50
CA PRO A 80 -0.46 2.90 5.85
C PRO A 80 0.04 4.04 4.95
N ALA A 81 1.26 4.49 5.19
CA ALA A 81 1.91 5.45 4.30
C ALA A 81 2.43 4.71 3.07
N ALA A 82 2.26 5.28 1.88
CA ALA A 82 3.05 4.85 0.74
C ALA A 82 4.54 4.98 1.09
N PRO A 83 5.42 4.07 0.62
CA PRO A 83 6.85 4.27 0.75
C PRO A 83 7.23 5.65 0.23
N ASP A 84 8.16 6.33 0.91
CA ASP A 84 8.69 7.63 0.47
C ASP A 84 9.51 7.40 -0.80
N ASP A 85 8.83 7.32 -1.94
CA ASP A 85 9.48 7.31 -3.23
C ASP A 85 9.72 8.75 -3.67
N SER A 86 10.93 9.00 -4.17
CA SER A 86 11.37 10.31 -4.64
C SER A 86 10.46 10.90 -5.72
N ILE A 87 9.68 10.05 -6.38
CA ILE A 87 8.65 10.40 -7.37
C ILE A 87 7.35 10.75 -6.64
N ARG A 88 7.31 11.92 -6.00
CA ARG A 88 6.16 12.48 -5.25
C ARG A 88 4.85 12.66 -6.05
N GLY A 89 4.84 12.32 -7.33
CA GLY A 89 3.65 12.27 -8.18
C GLY A 89 2.89 10.94 -8.14
N LYS A 90 3.51 9.85 -7.67
CA LYS A 90 2.88 8.51 -7.59
C LYS A 90 1.68 8.46 -6.63
N ASP A 91 1.73 9.23 -5.55
CA ASP A 91 0.64 9.33 -4.57
C ASP A 91 -0.67 9.83 -5.18
N TYR A 92 -0.60 10.72 -6.18
CA TYR A 92 -1.78 11.20 -6.92
C TYR A 92 -2.40 10.10 -7.78
N PHE A 93 -1.60 9.16 -8.29
CA PHE A 93 -2.09 8.05 -9.11
C PHE A 93 -2.62 6.87 -8.28
N ASN A 94 -2.33 6.83 -6.98
CA ASN A 94 -2.78 5.79 -6.04
C ASN A 94 -4.24 5.97 -5.54
N ARG A 95 -4.82 7.17 -5.64
CA ARG A 95 -6.05 7.57 -4.91
C ARG A 95 -7.38 7.36 -5.66
N MET A 96 -7.60 6.24 -6.35
CA MET A 96 -8.84 6.08 -7.14
C MET A 96 -10.10 5.74 -6.32
N VAL A 97 -9.97 5.42 -5.04
CA VAL A 97 -11.11 5.21 -4.16
C VAL A 97 -11.01 6.23 -3.03
N TYR A 98 -11.74 7.34 -3.16
CA TYR A 98 -11.87 8.30 -2.07
C TYR A 98 -12.91 7.76 -1.07
N VAL A 99 -12.55 6.71 -0.34
CA VAL A 99 -13.06 6.58 1.03
C VAL A 99 -12.16 7.52 1.83
N PRO A 100 -12.69 8.65 2.34
CA PRO A 100 -11.89 9.55 3.15
C PRO A 100 -11.20 8.73 4.23
N PRO A 101 -9.88 8.84 4.42
CA PRO A 101 -9.18 8.13 5.47
C PRO A 101 -9.89 8.28 6.81
N ALA A 102 -10.50 9.43 7.10
CA ALA A 102 -11.36 9.67 8.27
C ALA A 102 -12.45 8.62 8.55
N LEU A 103 -12.96 7.93 7.52
CA LEU A 103 -13.96 6.87 7.62
C LEU A 103 -13.36 5.48 7.86
N GLU A 104 -12.05 5.33 7.73
CA GLU A 104 -11.33 4.09 7.97
C GLU A 104 -10.63 4.14 9.32
N ARG A 105 -10.74 3.06 10.09
CA ARG A 105 -9.93 2.86 11.29
C ARG A 105 -8.83 1.89 10.96
N TYR A 106 -7.64 2.24 11.42
CA TYR A 106 -6.48 1.39 11.31
C TYR A 106 -5.88 1.13 12.68
N SER A 107 -5.29 -0.04 12.83
CA SER A 107 -4.41 -0.37 13.94
C SER A 107 -3.30 -1.25 13.41
N HIS A 108 -2.06 -0.90 13.73
CA HIS A 108 -0.86 -1.60 13.35
C HIS A 108 -0.03 -1.80 14.60
N ASN A 109 0.41 -3.03 14.81
CA ASN A 109 1.41 -3.35 15.83
C ASN A 109 2.46 -4.23 15.16
N GLU A 110 3.73 -3.87 15.29
CA GLU A 110 4.83 -4.60 14.67
C GLU A 110 6.01 -4.68 15.63
N ALA A 111 6.64 -5.85 15.66
CA ALA A 111 7.99 -6.01 16.18
C ALA A 111 8.88 -6.46 15.02
N ALA A 112 9.94 -5.71 14.75
CA ALA A 112 10.82 -5.93 13.62
C ALA A 112 12.29 -6.00 14.02
N PHE A 113 13.03 -6.67 13.16
CA PHE A 113 14.46 -6.88 13.22
C PHE A 113 15.02 -6.55 11.83
N ALA A 114 16.07 -5.74 11.79
CA ALA A 114 16.82 -5.45 10.58
C ALA A 114 18.31 -5.66 10.83
N HIS A 115 19.00 -6.25 9.86
CA HIS A 115 20.43 -6.51 9.92
C HIS A 115 21.09 -6.20 8.57
N VAL A 116 22.12 -5.34 8.62
CA VAL A 116 22.91 -4.94 7.45
C VAL A 116 24.15 -5.83 7.36
N PHE A 117 24.16 -6.79 6.44
CA PHE A 117 25.28 -7.72 6.26
C PHE A 117 26.49 -7.02 5.62
N SER A 118 26.23 -6.18 4.62
CA SER A 118 27.20 -5.35 3.92
C SER A 118 26.56 -4.01 3.61
N ASP A 119 27.36 -3.06 3.16
CA ASP A 119 26.88 -1.73 2.75
C ASP A 119 25.91 -1.79 1.55
N SER A 120 25.73 -2.99 0.98
CA SER A 120 24.89 -3.28 -0.18
C SER A 120 23.85 -4.35 0.09
N SER A 121 23.71 -4.89 1.31
CA SER A 121 22.77 -5.99 1.58
C SER A 121 22.17 -5.90 2.97
N GLU A 122 20.85 -5.93 3.03
CA GLU A 122 20.06 -5.81 4.24
C GLU A 122 19.03 -6.95 4.30
N PHE A 123 18.90 -7.56 5.47
CA PHE A 123 17.82 -8.48 5.78
C PHE A 123 16.95 -7.91 6.89
N GLY A 124 15.66 -8.14 6.79
CA GLY A 124 14.78 -7.87 7.91
C GLY A 124 13.67 -8.89 8.07
N ALA A 125 13.18 -8.98 9.29
CA ALA A 125 12.10 -9.83 9.71
C ALA A 125 11.13 -9.01 10.57
N ALA A 126 9.85 -9.29 10.48
CA ALA A 126 8.85 -8.63 11.30
C ALA A 126 7.73 -9.60 11.66
N VAL A 127 7.15 -9.41 12.84
CA VAL A 127 5.85 -9.98 13.21
C VAL A 127 4.88 -8.83 13.41
N PHE A 128 3.70 -8.93 12.82
CA PHE A 128 2.76 -7.81 12.77
C PHE A 128 1.32 -8.25 13.01
N ARG A 129 0.51 -7.28 13.40
CA ARG A 129 -0.94 -7.38 13.51
C ARG A 129 -1.58 -6.07 13.06
N ASP A 130 -2.28 -6.18 11.94
CA ASP A 130 -2.94 -5.08 11.25
C ASP A 130 -4.44 -5.26 11.27
N LEU A 131 -5.16 -4.17 11.49
CA LEU A 131 -6.60 -4.09 11.38
C LEU A 131 -6.94 -2.94 10.47
N THR A 132 -7.78 -3.21 9.47
CA THR A 132 -8.43 -2.20 8.64
C THR A 132 -9.93 -2.46 8.70
N ASP A 133 -10.72 -1.43 9.00
CA ASP A 133 -12.17 -1.59 9.15
C ASP A 133 -12.88 -1.91 7.83
N ASN A 134 -12.46 -1.28 6.74
CA ASN A 134 -13.09 -1.43 5.44
C ASN A 134 -12.06 -1.75 4.37
N GLN A 135 -12.47 -2.51 3.36
CA GLN A 135 -11.65 -2.78 2.20
C GLN A 135 -12.45 -2.64 0.91
N ALA A 136 -11.92 -1.88 -0.04
CA ALA A 136 -12.49 -1.78 -1.36
C ALA A 136 -12.01 -2.91 -2.28
N LEU A 137 -12.93 -3.51 -3.03
CA LEU A 137 -12.67 -4.41 -4.14
C LEU A 137 -13.28 -3.85 -5.42
N PHE A 138 -12.54 -3.93 -6.52
CA PHE A 138 -13.05 -3.63 -7.85
C PHE A 138 -13.82 -4.83 -8.38
N ILE A 139 -14.98 -4.55 -8.96
CA ILE A 139 -15.87 -5.53 -9.57
C ILE A 139 -16.01 -5.20 -11.05
N THR A 140 -15.88 -6.23 -11.87
CA THR A 140 -16.37 -6.22 -13.26
C THR A 140 -17.60 -7.10 -13.34
N SER A 141 -18.74 -6.55 -13.72
CA SER A 141 -20.03 -7.23 -13.83
C SER A 141 -20.23 -7.89 -15.22
N PRO A 142 -21.21 -8.80 -15.36
CA PRO A 142 -21.43 -9.56 -16.60
C PRO A 142 -21.71 -8.74 -17.85
N ASP A 143 -22.24 -7.54 -17.67
CA ASP A 143 -22.54 -6.55 -18.70
C ASP A 143 -21.32 -5.68 -19.08
N GLY A 144 -20.15 -5.94 -18.48
CA GLY A 144 -18.95 -5.13 -18.64
C GLY A 144 -18.91 -3.89 -17.75
N GLY A 145 -19.94 -3.68 -16.92
CA GLY A 145 -19.95 -2.63 -15.91
C GLY A 145 -18.78 -2.79 -14.95
N ARG A 146 -18.20 -1.66 -14.52
CA ARG A 146 -17.16 -1.63 -13.49
C ARG A 146 -17.71 -0.91 -12.27
N GLY A 147 -17.44 -1.45 -11.10
CA GLY A 147 -17.91 -0.88 -9.85
C GLY A 147 -16.99 -1.17 -8.69
N LEU A 148 -17.38 -0.68 -7.52
CA LEU A 148 -16.65 -0.88 -6.29
C LEU A 148 -17.54 -1.55 -5.24
N LEU A 149 -16.98 -2.53 -4.55
CA LEU A 149 -17.57 -3.14 -3.38
C LEU A 149 -16.73 -2.83 -2.15
N ILE A 150 -17.35 -2.18 -1.18
CA ILE A 150 -16.76 -1.97 0.14
C ILE A 150 -17.11 -3.16 1.01
N LEU A 151 -16.09 -3.89 1.43
CA LEU A 151 -16.15 -4.98 2.39
C LEU A 151 -15.94 -4.44 3.80
N ASP A 152 -16.77 -4.89 4.72
CA ASP A 152 -16.57 -4.68 6.14
C ASP A 152 -15.64 -5.78 6.68
N THR A 153 -14.43 -5.39 7.04
CA THR A 153 -13.39 -6.28 7.58
C THR A 153 -13.18 -6.06 9.08
N ARG A 154 -14.08 -5.30 9.74
CA ARG A 154 -14.06 -5.07 11.19
C ARG A 154 -14.05 -6.40 11.95
N GLY A 155 -12.96 -6.62 12.69
CA GLY A 155 -12.78 -7.81 13.52
C GLY A 155 -12.02 -8.96 12.87
N ILE A 156 -11.52 -8.82 11.64
CA ILE A 156 -10.65 -9.81 11.00
C ILE A 156 -9.26 -9.21 10.78
N PRO A 157 -8.38 -9.21 11.81
CA PRO A 157 -7.04 -8.67 11.66
C PRO A 157 -6.19 -9.52 10.72
N SER A 158 -5.31 -8.85 9.95
CA SER A 158 -4.20 -9.48 9.25
C SER A 158 -3.02 -9.59 10.19
N GLU A 159 -2.65 -10.80 10.56
CA GLU A 159 -1.56 -11.06 11.50
C GLU A 159 -0.64 -12.15 10.97
N GLY A 160 0.65 -11.98 11.15
CA GLY A 160 1.62 -12.89 10.57
C GLY A 160 3.06 -12.46 10.75
N PHE A 161 3.92 -13.01 9.91
CA PHE A 161 5.32 -12.64 9.86
C PHE A 161 5.74 -12.32 8.42
N ARG A 162 6.73 -11.43 8.31
CA ARG A 162 7.37 -11.00 7.08
C ARG A 162 8.87 -11.23 7.18
N LEU A 163 9.47 -11.65 6.09
CA LEU A 163 10.92 -11.67 5.86
C LEU A 163 11.20 -10.88 4.58
N HIS A 164 12.32 -10.18 4.53
CA HIS A 164 12.79 -9.55 3.31
C HIS A 164 14.31 -9.53 3.25
N LEU A 165 14.82 -9.51 2.03
CA LEU A 165 16.21 -9.33 1.71
C LEU A 165 16.29 -8.30 0.59
N ASN A 166 17.06 -7.25 0.82
CA ASN A 166 17.34 -6.22 -0.17
C ASN A 166 18.82 -6.20 -0.51
N ARG A 167 19.13 -5.96 -1.78
CA ARG A 167 20.50 -5.85 -2.26
C ARG A 167 20.66 -4.72 -3.27
N GLN A 168 21.56 -3.80 -2.94
CA GLN A 168 22.01 -2.74 -3.83
C GLN A 168 23.15 -3.25 -4.72
N PHE A 169 23.03 -3.02 -6.02
CA PHE A 169 24.09 -3.16 -7.00
C PHE A 169 24.45 -1.76 -7.54
N ARG A 170 25.47 -1.69 -8.40
CA ARG A 170 25.99 -0.40 -8.88
C ARG A 170 24.92 0.46 -9.59
N ASN A 171 24.04 -0.16 -10.37
CA ASN A 171 23.07 0.53 -11.23
C ASN A 171 21.62 0.08 -10.99
N PHE A 172 21.40 -0.83 -10.04
CA PHE A 172 20.08 -1.36 -9.74
C PHE A 172 20.01 -1.89 -8.32
N GLU A 173 18.80 -1.99 -7.79
CA GLU A 173 18.44 -2.56 -6.51
C GLU A 173 17.51 -3.74 -6.76
N ALA A 174 17.68 -4.82 -5.99
CA ALA A 174 16.80 -5.97 -6.03
C ALA A 174 16.39 -6.38 -4.63
N GLY A 175 15.09 -6.53 -4.42
CA GLY A 175 14.49 -6.96 -3.17
C GLY A 175 13.62 -8.19 -3.36
N ILE A 176 13.66 -9.11 -2.40
CA ILE A 176 12.73 -10.23 -2.30
C ILE A 176 12.10 -10.25 -0.91
N GLY A 177 10.81 -10.54 -0.85
CA GLY A 177 10.03 -10.59 0.38
C GLY A 177 9.16 -11.82 0.42
N PHE A 178 8.99 -12.36 1.62
CA PHE A 178 8.06 -13.43 1.93
C PHE A 178 7.20 -13.02 3.12
N THR A 179 5.88 -13.11 2.98
CA THR A 179 4.93 -12.85 4.05
C THR A 179 4.01 -14.05 4.21
N ALA A 180 3.87 -14.54 5.45
CA ALA A 180 2.87 -15.53 5.79
C ALA A 180 1.95 -14.94 6.86
N ALA A 181 0.70 -14.70 6.49
CA ALA A 181 -0.24 -13.99 7.35
C ALA A 181 -1.69 -14.43 7.14
N GLY A 182 -2.50 -14.21 8.17
CA GLY A 182 -3.95 -14.31 8.09
C GLY A 182 -4.55 -13.13 7.33
N GLY A 183 -5.72 -13.35 6.75
CA GLY A 183 -6.53 -12.29 6.14
C GLY A 183 -7.92 -12.81 5.76
N VAL A 184 -8.64 -12.01 4.99
CA VAL A 184 -9.96 -12.35 4.46
C VAL A 184 -9.79 -12.85 3.03
N GLY A 185 -10.30 -14.04 2.74
CA GLY A 185 -10.39 -14.61 1.39
C GLY A 185 -11.82 -15.02 1.05
N LEU A 186 -12.00 -15.63 -0.12
CA LEU A 186 -13.30 -16.13 -0.57
C LEU A 186 -13.36 -17.65 -0.54
N ALA A 187 -14.39 -18.19 0.12
CA ALA A 187 -14.66 -19.62 0.23
C ALA A 187 -14.85 -20.24 -1.15
N LYS A 188 -15.72 -19.63 -1.95
CA LYS A 188 -16.00 -19.97 -3.35
C LYS A 188 -16.04 -18.71 -4.21
N ALA A 189 -15.91 -18.90 -5.52
CA ALA A 189 -16.14 -17.84 -6.48
C ALA A 189 -17.62 -17.44 -6.45
N ALA A 190 -17.91 -16.21 -6.01
CA ALA A 190 -19.25 -15.66 -6.02
C ALA A 190 -19.65 -15.34 -7.47
N SER A 191 -20.88 -15.69 -7.85
CA SER A 191 -21.38 -15.36 -9.21
C SER A 191 -22.00 -13.98 -9.25
N ARG A 192 -22.43 -13.46 -8.10
CA ARG A 192 -22.99 -12.12 -7.93
C ARG A 192 -22.27 -11.35 -6.82
N PRO A 193 -22.13 -10.01 -6.93
CA PRO A 193 -21.51 -9.18 -5.90
C PRO A 193 -22.11 -9.36 -4.50
N GLU A 194 -23.43 -9.56 -4.40
CA GLU A 194 -24.14 -9.66 -3.12
C GLU A 194 -23.80 -10.95 -2.35
N GLU A 195 -23.35 -11.98 -3.07
CA GLU A 195 -22.99 -13.28 -2.49
C GLU A 195 -21.61 -13.25 -1.84
N ILE A 196 -20.71 -12.33 -2.23
CA ILE A 196 -19.33 -12.26 -1.72
C ILE A 196 -19.30 -12.25 -0.21
N SER A 197 -20.16 -11.45 0.42
CA SER A 197 -20.16 -11.28 1.86
C SER A 197 -20.41 -12.59 2.62
N LYS A 198 -21.17 -13.52 2.04
CA LYS A 198 -21.44 -14.84 2.59
C LYS A 198 -20.28 -15.82 2.39
N GLU A 199 -19.45 -15.55 1.38
CA GLU A 199 -18.27 -16.34 1.03
C GLU A 199 -16.99 -15.83 1.71
N LEU A 200 -17.02 -14.69 2.42
CA LEU A 200 -15.86 -14.19 3.15
C LEU A 200 -15.46 -15.16 4.26
N VAL A 201 -14.23 -15.64 4.20
CA VAL A 201 -13.67 -16.56 5.19
C VAL A 201 -12.27 -16.13 5.59
N ARG A 202 -11.93 -16.35 6.86
CA ARG A 202 -10.57 -16.16 7.33
C ARG A 202 -9.68 -17.27 6.74
N ARG A 203 -8.57 -16.87 6.11
CA ARG A 203 -7.59 -17.79 5.52
C ARG A 203 -6.18 -17.34 5.85
N ARG A 204 -5.24 -18.27 5.68
CA ARG A 204 -3.80 -17.97 5.69
C ARG A 204 -3.31 -17.84 4.26
N PHE A 205 -2.50 -16.81 4.03
CA PHE A 205 -1.91 -16.50 2.75
C PHE A 205 -0.40 -16.58 2.87
N GLN A 206 0.20 -17.13 1.82
CA GLN A 206 1.64 -17.01 1.59
C GLN A 206 1.82 -16.04 0.43
N VAL A 207 2.68 -15.07 0.63
CA VAL A 207 2.93 -14.00 -0.32
C VAL A 207 4.41 -13.94 -0.61
N VAL A 208 4.77 -13.94 -1.89
CA VAL A 208 6.14 -13.73 -2.36
C VAL A 208 6.13 -12.47 -3.18
N ALA A 209 7.02 -11.53 -2.86
CA ALA A 209 7.17 -10.30 -3.61
C ALA A 209 8.62 -10.16 -4.07
N ALA A 210 8.80 -9.71 -5.30
CA ALA A 210 10.09 -9.35 -5.87
C ALA A 210 10.01 -7.91 -6.37
N ARG A 211 11.03 -7.12 -6.05
CA ARG A 211 11.21 -5.75 -6.50
C ARG A 211 12.52 -5.65 -7.26
N PHE A 212 12.48 -4.94 -8.36
CA PHE A 212 13.64 -4.53 -9.12
C PHE A 212 13.53 -3.03 -9.38
N LYS A 213 14.55 -2.26 -9.01
CA LYS A 213 14.63 -0.83 -9.29
C LYS A 213 15.94 -0.56 -10.02
N ALA A 214 15.91 0.16 -11.12
CA ALA A 214 17.11 0.49 -11.90
C ALA A 214 17.12 1.96 -12.27
N ASP A 215 18.31 2.55 -12.21
CA ASP A 215 18.57 3.94 -12.57
C ASP A 215 19.44 3.98 -13.82
N VAL A 216 18.95 4.64 -14.87
CA VAL A 216 19.65 4.83 -16.13
C VAL A 216 20.18 6.26 -16.18
N ASP A 217 21.45 6.43 -15.81
CA ASP A 217 22.11 7.74 -15.69
C ASP A 217 22.03 8.57 -16.98
N THR A 218 22.21 7.94 -18.15
CA THR A 218 22.24 8.64 -19.44
C THR A 218 20.93 9.37 -19.75
N THR A 219 19.79 8.75 -19.42
CA THR A 219 18.46 9.29 -19.70
C THR A 219 17.77 9.85 -18.46
N GLN A 220 18.44 9.77 -17.30
CA GLN A 220 17.87 10.13 -15.99
C GLN A 220 16.51 9.44 -15.78
N THR A 221 16.47 8.15 -16.10
CA THR A 221 15.25 7.32 -16.04
C THR A 221 15.35 6.32 -14.91
N GLU A 222 14.38 6.36 -14.02
CA GLU A 222 14.16 5.35 -12.99
C GLU A 222 13.11 4.35 -13.48
N ILE A 223 13.39 3.06 -13.35
CA ILE A 223 12.46 1.97 -13.67
C ILE A 223 12.29 1.12 -12.42
N THR A 224 11.06 1.01 -11.92
CA THR A 224 10.71 0.14 -10.81
C THR A 224 9.71 -0.92 -11.28
N ALA A 225 10.05 -2.19 -11.12
CA ALA A 225 9.18 -3.33 -11.40
C ALA A 225 8.95 -4.11 -10.10
N ILE A 226 7.70 -4.41 -9.80
CA ILE A 226 7.29 -5.18 -8.63
C ILE A 226 6.39 -6.31 -9.11
N TYR A 227 6.74 -7.53 -8.73
CA TYR A 227 5.88 -8.70 -8.93
C TYR A 227 5.52 -9.28 -7.56
N ARG A 228 4.22 -9.42 -7.30
CA ARG A 228 3.71 -10.02 -6.07
C ARG A 228 2.82 -11.20 -6.42
N TRP A 229 3.13 -12.35 -5.84
CA TRP A 229 2.36 -13.57 -5.95
C TRP A 229 1.75 -13.93 -4.60
N THR A 230 0.49 -14.35 -4.60
CA THR A 230 -0.23 -14.80 -3.40
C THR A 230 -0.80 -16.20 -3.62
N SER A 231 -0.74 -17.06 -2.60
CA SER A 231 -1.20 -18.45 -2.67
C SER A 231 -2.69 -18.63 -2.99
N ASN A 232 -3.51 -17.60 -2.75
CA ASN A 232 -4.93 -17.58 -3.07
C ASN A 232 -5.40 -16.12 -3.22
N PHE A 233 -6.62 -15.90 -3.71
CA PHE A 233 -7.22 -14.57 -3.75
C PHE A 233 -7.52 -14.08 -2.33
N SER A 234 -6.95 -12.93 -1.99
CA SER A 234 -7.24 -12.22 -0.76
C SER A 234 -8.22 -11.09 -1.05
N ALA A 235 -9.34 -11.06 -0.33
CA ALA A 235 -10.26 -9.95 -0.33
C ALA A 235 -9.75 -8.80 0.56
N SER A 236 -8.84 -9.08 1.51
CA SER A 236 -8.17 -8.07 2.32
C SER A 236 -6.72 -7.81 1.90
N HIS A 237 -6.16 -6.64 2.21
CA HIS A 237 -4.73 -6.40 2.08
C HIS A 237 -4.00 -7.28 3.08
N ILE A 238 -2.89 -7.86 2.65
CA ILE A 238 -2.01 -8.65 3.51
C ILE A 238 -0.78 -7.79 3.76
N ASP A 239 -0.55 -7.44 5.04
CA ASP A 239 0.57 -6.60 5.47
C ASP A 239 0.59 -5.21 4.79
N PRO A 240 -0.46 -4.39 4.94
CA PRO A 240 -0.55 -3.09 4.27
C PRO A 240 0.55 -2.10 4.70
N TYR A 241 1.19 -2.31 5.85
CA TYR A 241 2.23 -1.42 6.42
C TYR A 241 3.64 -1.74 5.93
N GLN A 242 3.84 -2.77 5.11
CA GLN A 242 5.14 -3.04 4.50
C GLN A 242 5.61 -1.84 3.67
N ARG A 243 6.87 -1.43 3.86
CA ARG A 243 7.45 -0.29 3.15
C ARG A 243 8.34 -0.66 1.97
N LEU A 244 8.74 -1.93 1.85
CA LEU A 244 9.65 -2.38 0.78
C LEU A 244 8.98 -2.45 -0.58
N PHE A 245 7.69 -2.81 -0.59
CA PHE A 245 6.89 -2.98 -1.79
C PHE A 245 5.78 -1.95 -1.81
N GLU A 246 5.84 -1.02 -2.77
CA GLU A 246 4.86 0.07 -2.94
C GLU A 246 3.43 -0.43 -3.19
N TYR A 247 3.30 -1.65 -3.72
CA TYR A 247 2.02 -2.24 -4.10
C TYR A 247 1.72 -3.48 -3.26
N ASN A 248 0.56 -3.47 -2.60
CA ASN A 248 0.07 -4.61 -1.81
C ASN A 248 -0.73 -5.63 -2.64
N ASP A 249 -1.10 -5.27 -3.87
CA ASP A 249 -1.89 -6.11 -4.77
C ASP A 249 -1.04 -7.23 -5.40
N PRO A 250 -1.57 -8.46 -5.52
CA PRO A 250 -0.86 -9.60 -6.08
C PRO A 250 -0.78 -9.51 -7.61
N THR A 251 0.10 -8.67 -8.13
CA THR A 251 0.18 -8.45 -9.58
C THR A 251 1.58 -8.07 -10.03
N LEU A 252 1.79 -7.97 -11.35
CA LEU A 252 2.93 -7.27 -11.93
C LEU A 252 2.58 -5.79 -12.11
N SER A 253 3.39 -4.94 -11.49
CA SER A 253 3.34 -3.49 -11.63
C SER A 253 4.70 -2.96 -12.07
N ILE A 254 4.70 -2.01 -12.99
CA ILE A 254 5.88 -1.34 -13.53
C ILE A 254 5.64 0.16 -13.48
N SER A 255 6.57 0.90 -12.89
CA SER A 255 6.60 2.34 -12.95
C SER A 255 7.90 2.82 -13.58
N ILE A 256 7.79 3.81 -14.45
CA ILE A 256 8.90 4.48 -15.11
C ILE A 256 8.78 5.96 -14.80
N ALA A 257 9.86 6.58 -14.33
CA ALA A 257 9.93 8.02 -14.19
C ALA A 257 11.17 8.55 -14.89
N GLN A 258 10.98 9.54 -15.75
CA GLN A 258 12.05 10.14 -16.55
C GLN A 258 12.10 11.63 -16.29
N ASN A 259 13.28 12.13 -15.89
CA ASN A 259 13.50 13.56 -15.83
C ASN A 259 13.64 14.11 -17.25
N LEU A 260 12.78 15.08 -17.60
CA LEU A 260 12.81 15.72 -18.90
C LEU A 260 13.81 16.88 -18.89
N PRO A 261 14.57 17.08 -19.98
CA PRO A 261 15.46 18.22 -20.09
C PRO A 261 14.66 19.51 -20.09
N THR A 262 14.95 20.41 -19.15
CA THR A 262 14.37 21.75 -19.10
C THR A 262 15.33 22.75 -19.73
N SER A 263 14.79 23.75 -20.44
CA SER A 263 15.60 24.86 -20.93
C SER A 263 16.09 25.68 -19.73
N ARG A 264 17.23 26.38 -19.86
CA ARG A 264 17.80 27.23 -18.79
C ARG A 264 16.85 28.33 -18.28
N LEU A 265 15.74 28.59 -18.97
CA LEU A 265 14.76 29.61 -18.64
C LEU A 265 13.61 29.10 -17.76
N PHE A 266 13.49 27.78 -17.55
CA PHE A 266 12.46 27.22 -16.69
C PHE A 266 13.02 26.95 -15.29
N PRO A 267 12.55 27.63 -14.22
CA PRO A 267 13.12 27.52 -12.88
C PRO A 267 12.71 26.24 -12.13
N GLY A 268 12.40 25.16 -12.85
CA GLY A 268 11.84 23.94 -12.27
C GLY A 268 12.37 22.64 -12.87
N LYS A 269 12.00 21.52 -12.23
CA LYS A 269 12.23 20.16 -12.73
C LYS A 269 10.93 19.62 -13.31
N ILE A 270 11.01 19.05 -14.51
CA ILE A 270 9.88 18.37 -15.16
C ILE A 270 10.19 16.88 -15.19
N GLN A 271 9.25 16.06 -14.75
CA GLN A 271 9.38 14.60 -14.74
C GLN A 271 8.17 13.97 -15.41
N ALA A 272 8.40 13.13 -16.42
CA ALA A 272 7.37 12.27 -16.99
C ALA A 272 7.28 10.99 -16.17
N ILE A 273 6.07 10.58 -15.81
CA ILE A 273 5.80 9.37 -15.03
C ILE A 273 4.84 8.49 -15.81
N LEU A 274 5.16 7.21 -15.91
CA LEU A 274 4.28 6.14 -16.35
C LEU A 274 4.14 5.14 -15.21
N ASP A 275 2.92 4.78 -14.85
CA ASP A 275 2.62 3.78 -13.84
C ASP A 275 1.62 2.78 -14.41
N ALA A 276 2.06 1.53 -14.55
CA ALA A 276 1.30 0.43 -15.07
C ALA A 276 1.12 -0.64 -13.99
N ARG A 277 -0.13 -0.97 -13.68
CA ARG A 277 -0.49 -1.88 -12.59
C ARG A 277 -1.38 -2.99 -13.08
N ASN A 278 -1.28 -4.12 -12.40
CA ASN A 278 -1.99 -5.34 -12.76
C ASN A 278 -1.87 -5.67 -14.26
N LEU A 279 -0.63 -5.67 -14.78
CA LEU A 279 -0.36 -5.88 -16.20
C LEU A 279 -0.85 -7.25 -16.72
N PHE A 280 -0.97 -8.24 -15.83
CA PHE A 280 -1.49 -9.56 -16.13
C PHE A 280 -3.00 -9.71 -15.93
N GLU A 281 -3.70 -8.63 -15.54
CA GLU A 281 -5.14 -8.64 -15.33
C GLU A 281 -5.60 -9.75 -14.36
N GLN A 282 -4.82 -9.95 -13.30
CA GLN A 282 -5.13 -10.93 -12.26
C GLN A 282 -6.41 -10.50 -11.54
N SER A 283 -7.40 -11.39 -11.59
CA SER A 283 -8.70 -11.23 -10.95
C SER A 283 -9.21 -12.60 -10.50
N PHE A 284 -10.23 -12.61 -9.66
CA PHE A 284 -10.86 -13.79 -9.10
C PHE A 284 -12.36 -13.77 -9.35
N GLY A 285 -12.94 -14.91 -9.73
CA GLY A 285 -14.38 -15.02 -9.99
C GLY A 285 -14.69 -15.71 -11.32
N PRO A 286 -15.95 -16.06 -11.59
CA PRO A 286 -16.35 -16.63 -12.87
C PRO A 286 -16.13 -15.62 -14.02
N GLN A 287 -16.04 -16.11 -15.26
CA GLN A 287 -15.76 -15.28 -16.46
C GLN A 287 -16.64 -14.02 -16.61
N ARG A 288 -17.85 -14.03 -16.04
CA ARG A 288 -18.80 -12.93 -16.11
C ARG A 288 -18.75 -11.99 -14.89
N THR A 289 -18.19 -12.41 -13.76
CA THR A 289 -18.11 -11.56 -12.57
C THR A 289 -16.72 -11.69 -11.98
N GLN A 290 -15.90 -10.67 -12.18
CA GLN A 290 -14.51 -10.66 -11.73
C GLN A 290 -14.31 -9.68 -10.58
N PHE A 291 -13.51 -10.10 -9.62
CA PHE A 291 -13.12 -9.33 -8.44
C PHE A 291 -11.62 -9.13 -8.46
N ALA A 292 -11.17 -7.91 -8.26
CA ALA A 292 -9.77 -7.60 -8.17
C ALA A 292 -9.54 -6.60 -7.03
N GLN A 293 -8.40 -6.73 -6.34
CA GLN A 293 -7.96 -5.66 -5.44
C GLN A 293 -7.63 -4.39 -6.23
N TYR A 294 -7.13 -4.56 -7.47
CA TYR A 294 -6.85 -3.48 -8.39
C TYR A 294 -7.06 -3.92 -9.85
N PRO A 295 -7.76 -3.13 -10.70
CA PRO A 295 -7.92 -3.47 -12.10
C PRO A 295 -6.62 -3.23 -12.87
N ARG A 296 -6.52 -3.79 -14.08
CA ARG A 296 -5.46 -3.41 -15.02
C ARG A 296 -5.55 -1.92 -15.30
N LEU A 297 -4.46 -1.20 -15.06
CA LEU A 297 -4.42 0.24 -15.14
C LEU A 297 -3.09 0.71 -15.69
N VAL A 298 -3.13 1.65 -16.63
CA VAL A 298 -1.95 2.36 -17.10
C VAL A 298 -2.25 3.85 -16.98
N LYS A 299 -1.38 4.56 -16.28
CA LYS A 299 -1.48 5.98 -16.03
C LYS A 299 -0.19 6.64 -16.46
N GLY A 300 -0.32 7.81 -17.08
CA GLY A 300 0.81 8.67 -17.38
C GLY A 300 0.54 10.07 -16.86
N GLY A 301 1.59 10.81 -16.56
CA GLY A 301 1.48 12.25 -16.33
C GLY A 301 2.81 12.94 -16.25
N ILE A 302 2.73 14.25 -16.07
CA ILE A 302 3.88 15.14 -15.98
C ILE A 302 3.84 15.79 -14.61
N ASN A 303 4.92 15.62 -13.85
CA ASN A 303 5.13 16.30 -12.58
C ASN A 303 6.04 17.52 -12.82
N ILE A 304 5.62 18.69 -12.32
CA ILE A 304 6.35 19.95 -12.45
C ILE A 304 6.63 20.46 -11.04
N LYS A 305 7.91 20.61 -10.72
CA LYS A 305 8.36 21.18 -9.45
C LYS A 305 9.03 22.52 -9.69
N PHE A 306 8.53 23.55 -9.03
CA PHE A 306 9.11 24.89 -8.95
C PHE A 306 9.94 25.05 -7.67
#